data_AF-A0A917V9N6-F1
#
_entry.id   AF-A0A917V9N6-F1
#
_cell.length_a   1.000
_cell.length_b   1.000
_cell.length_c   1.000
_cell.angle_alpha   90.00
_cell.angle_beta   90.00
_cell.angle_gamma   90.00
#
_symmetry.space_group_name_H-M   'P 1'
#
loop_
_entity.id
_entity.type
_entity.pdbx_description
1 polymer ?
#
loop_
_entity_poly.entity_id
_entity_poly.type
_entity_poly.pdbx_seq_one_letter_code
_entity_poly.pdbx_strand_id
1 'polypeptide(L)'
;MATTARRQGPDSGWFTSSFSNNGNQCVEVRITDEQVYVRDSKFQATPETPHPTIAVPTTLWTTFLHCLLLGSPHPTVSAHVTPDGSATLRHAGTTLEFTAEEWTAFVAGVRENEFAVVG
;
A
#
# COMPACT_ATOMS: atom_id res chain seq x y z
N MET A 1 11.22 -14.50 -15.67
CA MET A 1 12.47 -14.09 -14.98
C MET A 1 12.09 -12.96 -14.03
N ALA A 2 11.67 -13.29 -12.81
CA ALA A 2 11.25 -12.31 -11.81
C ALA A 2 12.48 -11.85 -11.02
N THR A 3 12.91 -10.62 -11.26
CA THR A 3 14.06 -10.02 -10.55
C THR A 3 13.58 -9.49 -9.22
N THR A 4 13.95 -10.23 -8.18
CA THR A 4 13.97 -9.91 -6.74
C THR A 4 13.83 -8.42 -6.42
N ALA A 5 12.71 -8.04 -5.79
CA ALA A 5 12.57 -6.79 -5.07
C ALA A 5 13.69 -6.66 -4.02
N ARG A 6 14.45 -5.56 -4.07
CA ARG A 6 15.53 -5.29 -3.10
C ARG A 6 14.92 -5.09 -1.73
N ARG A 7 15.22 -5.99 -0.80
CA ARG A 7 14.95 -5.86 0.63
C ARG A 7 15.64 -4.60 1.15
N GLN A 8 14.88 -3.59 1.57
CA GLN A 8 15.41 -2.55 2.45
C GLN A 8 15.45 -3.09 3.88
N GLY A 9 16.62 -3.61 4.27
CA GLY A 9 16.97 -4.08 5.61
C GLY A 9 16.27 -5.38 6.03
N PRO A 10 16.93 -6.27 6.80
CA PRO A 10 16.33 -7.54 7.21
C PRO A 10 15.15 -7.43 8.20
N ASP A 11 14.89 -6.27 8.82
CA ASP A 11 13.96 -6.15 9.96
C ASP A 11 12.94 -5.00 9.87
N SER A 12 12.77 -4.37 8.70
CA SER A 12 11.84 -3.24 8.60
C SER A 12 10.36 -3.68 8.53
N GLY A 13 10.12 -4.91 8.07
CA GLY A 13 8.79 -5.49 7.81
C GLY A 13 8.07 -4.90 6.58
N TRP A 14 8.70 -3.95 5.88
CA TRP A 14 8.13 -3.33 4.68
C TRP A 14 8.41 -4.16 3.44
N PHE A 15 7.39 -4.30 2.60
CA PHE A 15 7.48 -4.96 1.31
C PHE A 15 6.56 -4.28 0.29
N THR A 16 6.84 -4.49 -0.99
CA THR A 16 6.03 -4.01 -2.11
C THR A 16 5.40 -5.20 -2.81
N SER A 17 4.52 -4.92 -3.77
CA SER A 17 4.01 -5.97 -4.65
C SER A 17 5.13 -6.60 -5.49
N SER A 18 5.00 -7.89 -5.84
CA SER A 18 5.90 -8.52 -6.82
C SER A 18 5.75 -7.95 -8.24
N PHE A 19 4.67 -7.22 -8.50
CA PHE A 19 4.40 -6.51 -9.76
C PHE A 19 5.06 -5.12 -9.82
N SER A 20 5.69 -4.65 -8.73
CA SER A 20 6.40 -3.38 -8.70
C SER A 20 7.73 -3.45 -9.44
N ASN A 21 8.05 -2.44 -10.25
CA ASN A 21 9.20 -2.46 -11.16
C ASN A 21 10.56 -2.08 -10.53
N ASN A 22 10.78 -2.38 -9.24
CA ASN A 22 11.98 -2.01 -8.47
C ASN A 22 12.42 -0.53 -8.57
N GLY A 23 11.50 0.35 -8.96
CA GLY A 23 11.72 1.80 -8.99
C GLY A 23 11.64 2.41 -7.58
N ASN A 24 11.83 3.73 -7.50
CA ASN A 24 11.79 4.47 -6.24
C ASN A 24 10.40 5.05 -5.91
N GLN A 25 9.36 4.49 -6.52
CA GLN A 25 7.97 4.93 -6.49
C GLN A 25 7.12 3.67 -6.44
N CYS A 26 6.80 3.20 -5.24
CA CYS A 26 6.05 1.97 -4.98
C CYS A 26 5.16 2.16 -3.76
N VAL A 27 4.00 1.51 -3.78
CA VAL A 27 3.19 1.31 -2.57
C VAL A 27 3.92 0.30 -1.68
N GLU A 28 4.43 0.76 -0.54
CA GLU A 28 5.03 -0.09 0.48
C GLU A 28 4.01 -0.41 1.56
N VAL A 29 3.97 -1.68 1.94
CA VAL A 29 3.07 -2.20 2.96
C VAL A 29 3.89 -2.88 4.05
N ARG A 30 3.49 -2.70 5.30
CA ARG A 30 3.98 -3.48 6.44
C ARG A 30 2.81 -3.98 7.26
N ILE A 31 2.79 -5.28 7.50
CA ILE A 31 1.74 -5.94 8.28
C ILE A 31 2.31 -6.28 9.65
N THR A 32 1.57 -5.95 10.71
CA THR A 32 1.78 -6.40 12.08
C THR A 32 0.54 -7.15 12.56
N ASP A 33 0.58 -7.66 13.79
CA ASP A 33 -0.57 -8.37 14.38
C ASP A 33 -1.83 -7.47 14.47
N GLU A 34 -1.64 -6.17 14.73
CA GLU A 34 -2.75 -5.24 14.98
C GLU A 34 -3.02 -4.28 13.81
N GLN A 35 -2.00 -3.92 13.04
CA GLN A 35 -2.10 -2.88 12.02
C GLN A 35 -1.39 -3.23 10.72
N VAL A 36 -1.95 -2.73 9.63
CA VAL A 36 -1.30 -2.62 8.33
C VAL A 36 -0.94 -1.18 8.09
N TYR A 37 0.33 -0.95 7.79
CA TYR A 37 0.86 0.35 7.43
C TYR A 37 1.06 0.42 5.93
N VAL A 38 0.70 1.56 5.33
CA VAL A 38 0.93 1.86 3.92
C VAL A 38 1.68 3.18 3.82
N ARG A 39 2.71 3.23 2.99
CA ARG A 39 3.43 4.45 2.64
C ARG A 39 3.85 4.42 1.19
N ASP A 40 4.35 5.55 0.71
CA ASP A 40 4.95 5.67 -0.61
C ASP A 40 6.47 5.75 -0.47
N SER A 41 7.19 4.88 -1.19
CA SER A 41 8.66 4.80 -1.14
C SER A 41 9.37 6.02 -1.72
N LYS A 42 8.66 6.93 -2.39
CA LYS A 42 9.24 8.17 -2.94
C LYS A 42 9.56 9.22 -1.87
N PHE A 43 8.88 9.16 -0.73
CA PHE A 43 9.19 10.04 0.39
C PHE A 43 10.46 9.59 1.09
N GLN A 44 11.21 10.53 1.66
CA GLN A 44 12.39 10.27 2.48
C GLN A 44 12.19 10.87 3.86
N ALA A 45 12.34 10.06 4.91
CA ALA A 45 12.09 10.48 6.28
C ALA A 45 13.25 11.34 6.72
N THR A 46 12.93 12.53 7.22
CA THR A 46 13.85 13.33 7.98
C THR A 46 13.34 13.44 9.41
N PRO A 47 14.21 13.79 10.38
CA PRO A 47 13.76 14.08 11.74
C PRO A 47 12.67 15.17 11.80
N GLU A 48 12.64 16.06 10.81
CA GLU A 48 11.71 17.19 10.73
C GLU A 48 10.46 16.87 9.91
N THR A 49 10.51 15.88 9.02
CA THR A 49 9.40 15.48 8.15
C THR A 49 9.35 13.94 8.10
N PRO A 50 8.55 13.31 8.97
CA PRO A 50 8.40 11.86 8.94
C PRO A 50 7.68 11.41 7.66
N HIS A 51 7.88 10.15 7.23
CA HIS A 51 7.15 9.58 6.10
C HIS A 51 5.63 9.64 6.34
N PRO A 52 4.86 10.21 5.42
CA PRO A 52 3.41 10.03 5.41
C PRO A 52 3.09 8.54 5.41
N THR A 53 2.41 8.08 6.45
CA THR A 53 2.08 6.66 6.64
C THR A 53 0.62 6.55 7.05
N ILE A 54 -0.14 5.75 6.30
CA ILE A 54 -1.48 5.33 6.68
C ILE A 54 -1.36 4.11 7.59
N ALA A 55 -2.05 4.10 8.72
CA ALA A 55 -2.17 2.94 9.61
C ALA A 55 -3.62 2.47 9.64
N VAL A 56 -3.87 1.20 9.33
CA VAL A 56 -5.21 0.59 9.25
C VAL A 56 -5.24 -0.64 10.15
N PRO A 57 -6.23 -0.81 11.04
CA PRO A 57 -6.41 -2.07 11.77
C PRO A 57 -6.52 -3.28 10.82
N THR A 58 -5.91 -4.41 11.16
CA THR A 58 -5.90 -5.62 10.31
C THR A 58 -7.31 -6.08 9.90
N THR A 59 -8.30 -5.95 10.79
CA THR A 59 -9.72 -6.27 10.50
C THR A 59 -10.33 -5.35 9.43
N LEU A 60 -10.01 -4.06 9.46
CA LEU A 60 -10.45 -3.10 8.44
C LEU A 60 -9.68 -3.28 7.14
N TRP A 61 -8.41 -3.65 7.21
CA TRP A 61 -7.58 -3.90 6.03
C TRP A 61 -8.13 -5.04 5.16
N THR A 62 -8.47 -6.18 5.76
CA THR A 62 -9.06 -7.31 5.02
C THR A 62 -10.36 -6.91 4.32
N THR A 63 -11.21 -6.14 5.01
CA THR A 63 -12.47 -5.64 4.44
C THR A 63 -12.20 -4.65 3.30
N PHE A 64 -11.23 -3.76 3.47
CA PHE A 64 -10.80 -2.81 2.45
C PHE A 64 -10.31 -3.51 1.18
N LEU A 65 -9.45 -4.54 1.30
CA LEU A 65 -8.97 -5.31 0.14
C LEU A 65 -10.12 -5.96 -0.63
N HIS A 66 -11.10 -6.53 0.08
CA HIS A 66 -12.28 -7.12 -0.55
C HIS A 66 -13.13 -6.07 -1.28
N CYS A 67 -13.42 -4.94 -0.62
CA CYS A 67 -14.14 -3.82 -1.24
C CYS A 67 -13.41 -3.30 -2.49
N LEU A 68 -12.08 -3.18 -2.43
CA LEU A 68 -11.25 -2.74 -3.54
C LEU A 68 -11.36 -3.67 -4.75
N LEU A 69 -11.30 -4.99 -4.53
CA LEU A 69 -11.46 -5.98 -5.61
C LEU A 69 -12.86 -5.98 -6.23
N LEU A 70 -13.89 -5.70 -5.42
CA LEU A 70 -15.27 -5.59 -5.88
C LEU A 70 -15.60 -4.22 -6.51
N GLY A 71 -14.68 -3.25 -6.49
CA GLY A 71 -14.96 -1.87 -6.90
C GLY A 71 -16.00 -1.17 -6.02
N SER A 72 -16.16 -1.63 -4.78
CA SER A 72 -17.14 -1.10 -3.82
C SER A 72 -16.48 -0.14 -2.83
N PRO A 73 -17.18 0.89 -2.34
CA PRO A 73 -16.63 1.78 -1.33
C PRO A 73 -16.49 1.06 0.02
N HIS A 74 -15.38 1.34 0.71
CA HIS A 74 -15.20 0.95 2.10
C HIS A 74 -15.45 2.18 3.01
N PRO A 75 -16.13 2.03 4.17
CA PRO A 75 -16.63 3.18 4.94
C PRO A 75 -15.55 4.03 5.62
N THR A 76 -14.37 3.44 5.92
CA THR A 76 -13.32 4.11 6.71
C THR A 76 -12.03 4.36 5.91
N VAL A 77 -11.48 3.31 5.31
CA VAL A 77 -10.38 3.40 4.34
C VAL A 77 -10.96 3.69 2.96
N SER A 78 -10.56 4.79 2.31
CA SER A 78 -11.05 5.15 0.97
C SER A 78 -9.91 5.19 -0.03
N ALA A 79 -10.04 4.46 -1.13
CA ALA A 79 -9.22 4.61 -2.32
C ALA A 79 -10.06 5.26 -3.42
N HIS A 80 -9.62 6.42 -3.91
CA HIS A 80 -10.25 7.09 -5.04
C HIS A 80 -9.31 7.00 -6.25
N VAL A 81 -9.74 6.31 -7.30
CA VAL A 81 -8.98 6.15 -8.54
C VAL A 81 -9.47 7.19 -9.55
N THR A 82 -8.55 7.98 -10.09
CA THR A 82 -8.83 8.99 -11.11
C THR A 82 -8.86 8.37 -12.51
N PRO A 83 -9.43 9.04 -13.54
CA PRO A 83 -9.53 8.49 -14.88
C PRO A 83 -8.20 8.16 -15.56
N ASP A 84 -7.10 8.82 -15.17
CA ASP A 84 -5.74 8.54 -15.61
C ASP A 84 -5.10 7.34 -14.89
N GLY A 85 -5.82 6.71 -13.95
CA GLY A 85 -5.39 5.51 -13.24
C GLY A 85 -4.63 5.78 -11.94
N SER A 86 -4.25 7.03 -11.67
CA SER A 86 -3.67 7.46 -10.40
C SER A 86 -4.68 7.26 -9.26
N ALA A 87 -4.18 7.17 -8.03
CA ALA A 87 -5.04 6.89 -6.88
C ALA A 87 -4.67 7.69 -5.64
N THR A 88 -5.70 8.12 -4.92
CA THR A 88 -5.56 8.70 -3.59
C THR A 88 -6.06 7.70 -2.55
N LEU A 89 -5.18 7.27 -1.64
CA LEU A 89 -5.55 6.43 -0.49
C LEU A 89 -5.66 7.31 0.75
N ARG A 90 -6.75 7.15 1.52
CA ARG A 90 -7.01 7.98 2.71
C ARG A 90 -7.51 7.14 3.87
N HIS A 91 -7.02 7.46 5.06
CA HIS A 91 -7.49 6.91 6.33
C HIS A 91 -7.03 7.81 7.49
N ALA A 92 -7.88 7.98 8.51
CA ALA A 92 -7.56 8.69 9.76
C ALA A 92 -6.89 10.08 9.57
N GLY A 93 -7.25 10.81 8.52
CA GLY A 93 -6.71 12.14 8.23
C GLY A 93 -5.42 12.17 7.41
N THR A 94 -4.78 11.01 7.16
CA THR A 94 -3.63 10.90 6.26
C THR A 94 -4.07 10.59 4.85
N THR A 95 -3.40 11.21 3.87
CA THR A 95 -3.65 11.05 2.44
C THR A 95 -2.34 10.70 1.74
N LEU A 96 -2.36 9.65 0.93
CA LEU A 96 -1.25 9.25 0.05
C LEU A 96 -1.72 9.31 -1.40
N GLU A 97 -0.84 9.78 -2.28
CA GLU A 97 -1.10 9.90 -3.70
C GLU A 97 -0.13 9.01 -4.47
N PHE A 98 -0.69 8.10 -5.26
CA PHE A 98 0.03 7.14 -6.07
C PHE A 98 -0.22 7.39 -7.55
N THR A 99 0.82 7.23 -8.35
CA THR A 99 0.74 7.18 -9.80
C THR A 99 -0.07 5.97 -10.27
N ALA A 100 -0.48 5.99 -11.53
CA ALA A 100 -1.18 4.86 -12.13
C ALA A 100 -0.38 3.55 -12.10
N GLU A 101 0.95 3.62 -12.30
CA GLU A 101 1.81 2.44 -12.26
C GLU A 101 1.92 1.85 -10.85
N GLU A 102 2.14 2.70 -9.85
CA GLU A 102 2.19 2.30 -8.43
C GLU A 102 0.89 1.62 -8.00
N TRP A 103 -0.24 2.24 -8.32
CA TRP A 103 -1.54 1.74 -7.94
C TRP A 103 -1.90 0.45 -8.68
N THR A 104 -1.56 0.35 -9.97
CA THR A 104 -1.77 -0.88 -10.76
C THR A 104 -0.99 -2.05 -10.18
N ALA A 105 0.28 -1.84 -9.81
CA ALA A 105 1.10 -2.87 -9.17
C ALA A 105 0.50 -3.28 -7.81
N PHE A 106 0.07 -2.33 -6.99
CA PHE A 106 -0.60 -2.62 -5.72
C PHE A 106 -1.87 -3.47 -5.93
N VAL A 107 -2.76 -3.08 -6.83
CA VAL A 107 -4.00 -3.83 -7.11
C VAL A 107 -3.69 -5.23 -7.66
N ALA A 108 -2.66 -5.39 -8.48
CA ALA A 108 -2.22 -6.71 -8.93
C ALA A 108 -1.75 -7.58 -7.75
N GLY A 109 -0.96 -7.04 -6.82
CA GLY A 109 -0.58 -7.74 -5.60
C GLY A 109 -1.76 -8.09 -4.69
N VAL A 110 -2.78 -7.21 -4.59
CA VAL A 110 -4.02 -7.52 -3.86
C VAL A 110 -4.75 -8.72 -4.48
N ARG A 111 -4.81 -8.83 -5.81
CA ARG A 111 -5.44 -9.97 -6.51
C ARG A 111 -4.72 -11.29 -6.24
N GLU A 112 -3.39 -11.25 -6.09
CA GLU A 112 -2.57 -12.41 -5.75
C GLU A 112 -2.44 -12.63 -4.22
N ASN A 113 -3.22 -11.91 -3.40
CA ASN A 113 -3.23 -11.98 -1.93
C ASN A 113 -1.89 -11.63 -1.26
N GLU A 114 -1.01 -10.87 -1.91
CA GLU A 114 0.31 -10.51 -1.35
C GLU A 114 0.20 -9.67 -0.06
N PHE A 115 -0.91 -8.94 0.09
CA PHE A 115 -1.17 -8.04 1.22
C PHE A 115 -2.23 -8.55 2.19
N ALA A 116 -2.65 -9.81 2.07
CA ALA A 116 -3.62 -10.39 2.98
C ALA A 116 -3.02 -10.58 4.39
N VAL A 117 -3.79 -10.27 5.42
CA VAL A 117 -3.43 -10.63 6.80
C VAL A 117 -3.76 -12.11 6.98
N VAL A 118 -2.75 -12.96 7.09
CA VAL A 118 -2.92 -14.36 7.49
C VAL A 118 -3.10 -14.42 9.00
N GLY A 119 -4.26 -14.91 9.43
CA GLY A 119 -4.56 -15.19 10.84
C GLY A 119 -4.23 -16.63 11.22
#